data_AF-A0A7R9QL87-F1
#
_entry.id   AF-A0A7R9QL87-F1
#
_cell.length_a   1.000
_cell.length_b   1.000
_cell.length_c   1.000
_cell.angle_alpha   90.00
_cell.angle_beta   90.00
_cell.angle_gamma   90.00
#
_symmetry.space_group_name_H-M   'P 1'
#
loop_
_entity.id
_entity.type
_entity.pdbx_description
1 polymer ?
#
loop_
_entity_poly.entity_id
_entity_poly.type
_entity_poly.pdbx_seq_one_letter_code
_entity_poly.pdbx_strand_id
1 'polypeptide(L)'
;MTPISVGSSRGPSPLTLGISDAVPIAIALQESVSACFKGTDETKCQVQVIGSLKMAFPAGIVQAFANNPYASPLTFKLNKSSKLENIYPNKELLIESSESLRPITSDSSSFEVNMSALMSHIRRLYEQSPNSRYYNIDVLKYQMRCLQGAKSTPLQLVSYWKCEPQTTSLKVDYK
;
A
#
# COMPACT_ATOMS: atom_id res chain seq x y z
N MET A 1 0.70 -4.55 42.17
CA MET A 1 0.69 -5.90 41.57
C MET A 1 -0.74 -6.40 41.72
N THR A 2 -1.56 -6.52 40.69
CA THR A 2 -1.39 -7.30 39.46
C THR A 2 -1.88 -6.56 38.19
N PRO A 3 -1.43 -6.99 36.99
CA PRO A 3 -1.53 -6.23 35.75
C PRO A 3 -2.46 -6.88 34.69
N ILE A 4 -2.60 -6.16 33.55
CA ILE A 4 -3.01 -6.61 32.21
C ILE A 4 -4.53 -6.77 31.94
N SER A 5 -5.03 -5.93 31.04
CA SER A 5 -5.52 -6.41 29.73
C SER A 5 -5.46 -5.25 28.73
N VAL A 6 -4.35 -5.14 28.01
CA VAL A 6 -4.30 -5.36 26.56
C VAL A 6 -5.52 -4.75 25.88
N GLY A 7 -5.31 -3.59 25.25
CA GLY A 7 -6.24 -3.04 24.27
C GLY A 7 -6.47 -4.08 23.19
N SER A 8 -7.48 -4.92 23.40
CA SER A 8 -7.93 -5.89 22.43
C SER A 8 -8.34 -5.10 21.20
N SER A 9 -7.62 -5.32 20.10
CA SER A 9 -8.10 -5.03 18.76
C SER A 9 -9.57 -5.43 18.72
N ARG A 10 -10.45 -4.43 18.61
CA ARG A 10 -11.87 -4.70 18.43
C ARG A 10 -11.94 -5.47 17.13
N GLY A 11 -12.25 -6.76 17.24
CA GLY A 11 -12.45 -7.62 16.09
C GLY A 11 -13.39 -6.95 15.08
N PRO A 12 -13.34 -7.39 13.82
CA PRO A 12 -14.07 -6.72 12.76
C PRO A 12 -15.55 -6.66 13.11
N SER A 13 -16.10 -5.44 13.14
CA SER A 13 -17.52 -5.24 13.36
C SER A 13 -18.29 -6.07 12.34
N PRO A 14 -19.27 -6.90 12.76
CA PRO A 14 -20.11 -7.58 11.81
C PRO A 14 -20.81 -6.51 10.97
N LEU A 15 -20.68 -6.63 9.66
CA LEU A 15 -21.52 -5.89 8.74
C LEU A 15 -22.97 -6.25 9.06
N THR A 16 -23.64 -5.36 9.78
CA THR A 16 -25.09 -5.46 9.95
C THR A 16 -25.67 -4.89 8.67
N LEU A 17 -25.85 -5.74 7.65
CA LEU A 17 -26.50 -5.40 6.37
C LEU A 17 -28.00 -5.06 6.52
N GLY A 18 -28.43 -4.68 7.73
CA GLY A 18 -29.68 -3.99 7.94
C GLY A 18 -29.48 -2.52 7.61
N ILE A 19 -29.74 -2.13 6.35
CA ILE A 19 -30.02 -0.73 5.95
C ILE A 19 -28.79 0.19 6.04
N SER A 20 -27.65 -0.21 5.49
CA SER A 20 -26.55 0.73 5.18
C SER A 20 -26.32 0.75 3.67
N ASP A 21 -26.63 1.88 3.03
CA ASP A 21 -26.37 2.12 1.59
C ASP A 21 -24.87 2.20 1.26
N ALA A 22 -24.00 2.27 2.28
CA ALA A 22 -22.56 2.37 2.12
C ALA A 22 -21.84 1.06 2.50
N VAL A 23 -20.96 0.60 1.61
CA VAL A 23 -20.03 -0.50 1.86
C VAL A 23 -18.77 0.05 2.50
N PRO A 24 -18.37 -0.38 3.71
CA PRO A 24 -17.09 0.03 4.28
C PRO A 24 -15.95 -0.70 3.57
N ILE A 25 -15.00 0.06 3.04
CA ILE A 25 -13.79 -0.43 2.39
C ILE A 25 -12.61 0.09 3.19
N ALA A 26 -11.69 -0.79 3.59
CA ALA A 26 -10.44 -0.38 4.21
C ALA A 26 -9.34 -0.28 3.16
N ILE A 27 -8.45 0.72 3.31
CA ILE A 27 -7.30 0.93 2.43
C ILE A 27 -6.02 0.69 3.22
N ALA A 28 -5.07 -0.01 2.63
CA ALA A 28 -3.73 -0.17 3.16
C ALA A 28 -2.69 0.33 2.14
N LEU A 29 -1.80 1.19 2.59
CA LEU A 29 -0.58 1.57 1.89
C LEU A 29 0.58 0.81 2.52
N GLN A 30 1.30 0.05 1.72
CA GLN A 30 2.46 -0.71 2.16
C GLN A 30 3.67 -0.28 1.35
N GLU A 31 4.62 0.37 2.00
CA GLU A 31 5.87 0.87 1.40
C GLU A 31 7.07 0.07 1.91
N SER A 32 8.04 -0.15 1.02
CA SER A 32 9.32 -0.80 1.30
C SER A 32 10.44 0.11 0.85
N VAL A 33 11.38 0.38 1.75
CA VAL A 33 12.56 1.19 1.49
C VAL A 33 13.78 0.28 1.38
N SER A 34 14.43 0.29 0.22
CA SER A 34 15.72 -0.35 -0.02
C SER A 34 16.79 0.73 -0.07
N ALA A 35 17.83 0.62 0.76
CA ALA A 35 18.92 1.59 0.81
C ALA A 35 20.28 0.91 0.85
N CYS A 36 21.25 1.46 0.12
CA CYS A 36 22.66 1.06 0.14
C CYS A 36 23.49 2.26 0.56
N PHE A 37 24.27 2.11 1.63
CA PHE A 37 25.16 3.14 2.17
C PHE A 37 26.61 2.75 1.92
N LYS A 38 27.46 3.71 1.55
CA LYS A 38 28.88 3.46 1.27
C LYS A 38 29.77 4.30 2.17
N GLY A 39 30.11 3.73 3.33
CA GLY A 39 30.92 4.41 4.35
C GLY A 39 30.28 5.73 4.76
N THR A 40 31.08 6.80 4.81
CA THR A 40 30.65 8.15 5.20
C THR A 40 30.14 9.00 4.02
N ASP A 41 30.18 8.49 2.79
CA ASP A 41 29.85 9.28 1.60
C ASP A 41 28.36 9.20 1.28
N GLU A 42 27.59 10.17 1.79
CA GLU A 42 26.14 10.27 1.57
C GLU A 42 25.78 10.37 0.08
N THR A 43 26.66 10.91 -0.78
CA THR A 43 26.37 11.09 -2.20
C THR A 43 26.33 9.77 -2.97
N LYS A 44 26.98 8.73 -2.42
CA LYS A 44 26.95 7.36 -2.96
C LYS A 44 25.79 6.53 -2.42
N CYS A 45 24.94 7.10 -1.56
CA CYS A 45 23.76 6.42 -1.07
C CYS A 45 22.77 6.20 -2.23
N GLN A 46 22.35 4.95 -2.40
CA GLN A 46 21.30 4.58 -3.35
C GLN A 46 20.05 4.21 -2.57
N VAL A 47 18.91 4.78 -2.94
CA VAL A 47 17.63 4.57 -2.28
C VAL A 47 16.57 4.27 -3.32
N GLN A 48 15.75 3.27 -3.03
CA GLN A 48 14.56 2.95 -3.80
C GLN A 48 13.40 2.73 -2.83
N VAL A 49 12.28 3.42 -3.06
CA VAL A 49 11.05 3.20 -2.30
C VAL A 49 9.97 2.69 -3.24
N ILE A 50 9.46 1.50 -2.94
CA ILE A 50 8.38 0.87 -3.69
C ILE A 50 7.18 0.74 -2.76
N GLY A 51 6.01 1.14 -3.22
CA GLY A 51 4.77 1.00 -2.48
C GLY A 51 3.69 0.25 -3.24
N SER A 52 2.69 -0.19 -2.49
CA SER A 52 1.47 -0.81 -3.01
C SER A 52 0.26 -0.29 -2.25
N LEU A 53 -0.85 -0.11 -2.98
CA LEU A 53 -2.16 0.22 -2.43
C LEU A 53 -3.04 -1.02 -2.53
N LYS A 54 -3.62 -1.43 -1.40
CA LYS A 54 -4.57 -2.53 -1.29
C LYS A 54 -5.90 -2.04 -0.78
N MET A 55 -6.98 -2.61 -1.30
CA MET A 55 -8.33 -2.47 -0.78
C MET A 55 -8.75 -3.75 -0.07
N ALA A 56 -9.38 -3.62 1.09
CA ALA A 56 -9.93 -4.72 1.86
C ALA A 56 -11.45 -4.58 1.91
N PHE A 57 -12.15 -5.56 1.33
CA PHE A 57 -13.60 -5.64 1.32
C PHE A 57 -14.09 -6.63 2.37
N PRO A 58 -15.08 -6.29 3.20
CA PRO A 58 -15.63 -7.19 4.22
C PRO A 58 -16.38 -8.36 3.57
N ALA A 59 -16.42 -9.52 4.24
CA ALA A 59 -17.00 -10.76 3.69
C ALA A 59 -18.44 -10.60 3.13
N GLY A 60 -19.28 -9.78 3.77
CA GLY A 60 -20.66 -9.53 3.35
C GLY A 60 -20.80 -8.83 1.99
N ILE A 61 -19.71 -8.35 1.40
CA ILE A 61 -19.71 -7.68 0.09
C ILE A 61 -20.23 -8.57 -1.03
N VAL A 62 -19.99 -9.88 -0.96
CA VAL A 62 -20.41 -10.84 -1.99
C VAL A 62 -21.93 -10.88 -2.09
N GLN A 63 -22.60 -10.91 -0.93
CA GLN A 63 -24.06 -10.90 -0.86
C GLN A 63 -24.62 -9.53 -1.26
N ALA A 64 -23.95 -8.43 -0.87
CA ALA A 64 -24.35 -7.08 -1.27
C ALA A 64 -24.34 -6.90 -2.79
N PHE A 65 -23.29 -7.38 -3.48
CA PHE A 65 -23.22 -7.34 -4.95
C PHE A 65 -24.20 -8.29 -5.63
N ALA A 66 -24.48 -9.46 -5.04
CA ALA A 66 -25.50 -10.36 -5.58
C ALA A 66 -26.91 -9.73 -5.54
N ASN A 67 -27.19 -8.94 -4.51
CA ASN A 67 -28.47 -8.25 -4.35
C ASN A 67 -28.56 -6.95 -5.16
N ASN A 68 -27.44 -6.34 -5.51
CA ASN A 68 -27.38 -5.12 -6.33
C ASN A 68 -26.28 -5.22 -7.41
N PRO A 69 -26.59 -5.79 -8.58
CA PRO A 69 -25.63 -5.93 -9.68
C PRO A 69 -25.24 -4.58 -10.33
N TYR A 70 -25.98 -3.50 -10.05
CA TYR A 70 -25.69 -2.14 -10.51
C TYR A 70 -25.14 -1.26 -9.39
N ALA A 71 -24.20 -1.81 -8.60
CA ALA A 71 -23.53 -1.09 -7.54
C ALA A 71 -22.93 0.23 -8.05
N SER A 72 -23.01 1.28 -7.23
CA SER A 72 -22.47 2.60 -7.57
C SER A 72 -20.98 2.52 -7.94
N PRO A 73 -20.50 3.32 -8.92
CA PRO A 73 -19.09 3.34 -9.30
C PRO A 73 -18.19 3.65 -8.11
N LEU A 74 -17.15 2.84 -7.91
CA LEU A 74 -16.11 3.10 -6.92
C LEU A 74 -15.00 3.92 -7.57
N THR A 75 -14.75 5.11 -7.02
CA THR A 75 -13.63 5.98 -7.42
C THR A 75 -12.77 6.33 -6.22
N PHE A 76 -11.49 6.55 -6.44
CA PHE A 76 -10.58 7.03 -5.41
C PHE A 76 -9.54 7.98 -5.99
N LYS A 77 -8.95 8.79 -5.12
CA LYS A 77 -7.97 9.80 -5.49
C LYS A 77 -6.71 9.63 -4.65
N LEU A 78 -5.58 9.48 -5.32
CA LEU A 78 -4.26 9.47 -4.70
C LEU A 78 -3.74 10.90 -4.62
N ASN A 79 -3.58 11.42 -3.42
CA ASN A 79 -2.99 12.74 -3.18
C ASN A 79 -1.47 12.65 -3.11
N LYS A 80 -0.78 13.78 -3.34
CA LYS A 80 0.68 13.87 -3.39
C LYS A 80 1.31 12.98 -4.47
N SER A 81 0.59 12.75 -5.57
CA SER A 81 1.09 11.89 -6.65
C SER A 81 2.30 12.49 -7.37
N SER A 82 2.57 13.80 -7.22
CA SER A 82 3.80 14.47 -7.66
C SER A 82 5.09 13.90 -7.05
N LYS A 83 4.98 13.22 -5.89
CA LYS A 83 6.09 12.52 -5.23
C LYS A 83 6.35 11.13 -5.78
N LEU A 84 5.49 10.65 -6.66
CA LEU A 84 5.61 9.34 -7.30
C LEU A 84 6.35 9.51 -8.62
N GLU A 85 7.35 8.66 -8.85
CA GLU A 85 8.08 8.60 -10.11
C GLU A 85 7.31 7.77 -11.13
N ASN A 86 6.88 6.57 -10.71
CA ASN A 86 6.12 5.66 -11.55
C ASN A 86 4.90 5.13 -10.77
N ILE A 87 3.78 4.97 -11.47
CA ILE A 87 2.56 4.34 -10.96
C ILE A 87 2.19 3.21 -11.91
N TYR A 88 1.86 2.04 -11.35
CA TYR A 88 1.49 0.82 -12.06
C TYR A 88 0.09 0.39 -11.60
N PRO A 89 -0.98 0.89 -12.24
CA PRO A 89 -2.36 0.50 -11.95
C PRO A 89 -2.62 -0.97 -12.28
N ASN A 90 -3.48 -1.64 -11.51
CA ASN A 90 -3.98 -2.95 -11.89
C ASN A 90 -4.99 -2.82 -13.05
N LYS A 91 -4.53 -3.13 -14.26
CA LYS A 91 -5.31 -2.97 -15.51
C LYS A 91 -6.57 -3.83 -15.58
N GLU A 92 -6.64 -4.91 -14.81
CA GLU A 92 -7.86 -5.73 -14.76
C GLU A 92 -8.95 -5.06 -13.90
N LEU A 93 -8.54 -4.27 -12.89
CA LEU A 93 -9.45 -3.69 -11.91
C LEU A 93 -9.71 -2.21 -12.12
N LEU A 94 -8.81 -1.47 -12.74
CA LEU A 94 -8.90 -0.03 -12.92
C LEU A 94 -9.20 0.31 -14.37
N ILE A 95 -10.14 1.24 -14.56
CA ILE A 95 -10.46 1.79 -15.87
C ILE A 95 -9.41 2.86 -16.18
N GLU A 96 -8.73 2.73 -17.31
CA GLU A 96 -7.83 3.78 -17.83
C GLU A 96 -8.70 4.98 -18.26
N SER A 97 -8.93 5.92 -17.35
CA SER A 97 -9.58 7.18 -17.71
C SER A 97 -8.56 8.11 -18.40
N SER A 98 -8.99 8.94 -19.34
CA SER A 98 -8.13 9.93 -20.01
C SER A 98 -7.49 10.94 -19.04
N GLU A 99 -8.00 11.03 -17.80
CA GLU A 99 -7.38 11.79 -16.70
C GLU A 99 -6.22 11.07 -16.02
N SER A 100 -6.21 9.73 -16.00
CA SER A 100 -5.10 8.92 -15.46
C SER A 100 -3.83 8.99 -16.31
N LEU A 101 -3.96 9.46 -17.57
CA LEU A 101 -2.89 9.70 -18.53
C LEU A 101 -2.44 11.17 -18.59
N ARG A 102 -3.08 12.07 -17.83
CA ARG A 102 -2.63 13.47 -17.75
C ARG A 102 -1.28 13.50 -17.03
N PRO A 103 -0.35 14.39 -17.47
CA PRO A 103 0.94 14.53 -16.81
C PRO A 103 0.75 14.84 -15.32
N ILE A 104 1.69 14.39 -14.49
CA ILE A 104 1.72 14.52 -13.02
C ILE A 104 1.94 15.99 -12.58
N THR A 105 1.31 16.96 -13.27
CA THR A 105 1.33 18.38 -12.94
C THR A 105 0.31 18.71 -11.85
N SER A 106 -0.78 17.93 -11.75
CA SER A 106 -1.67 17.96 -10.60
C SER A 106 -1.09 17.11 -9.47
N ASP A 107 -1.07 17.62 -8.24
CA ASP A 107 -0.63 16.91 -7.03
C ASP A 107 -1.53 15.72 -6.64
N SER A 108 -2.38 15.27 -7.55
CA SER A 108 -3.30 14.19 -7.31
C SER A 108 -3.70 13.45 -8.58
N SER A 109 -3.96 12.15 -8.45
CA SER A 109 -4.39 11.26 -9.54
C SER A 109 -5.68 10.54 -9.16
N SER A 110 -6.70 10.62 -10.01
CA SER A 110 -8.00 9.98 -9.80
C SER A 110 -8.08 8.65 -10.54
N PHE A 111 -8.72 7.67 -9.93
CA PHE A 111 -8.88 6.32 -10.46
C PHE A 111 -10.33 5.86 -10.33
N GLU A 112 -10.81 5.16 -11.34
CA GLU A 112 -12.13 4.53 -11.37
C GLU A 112 -11.97 3.02 -11.43
N VAL A 113 -12.74 2.31 -10.61
CA VAL A 113 -12.69 0.85 -10.50
C VAL A 113 -13.72 0.23 -11.45
N ASN A 114 -13.27 -0.73 -12.25
CA ASN A 114 -14.14 -1.56 -13.05
C ASN A 114 -14.95 -2.48 -12.12
N MET A 115 -16.18 -2.07 -11.80
CA MET A 115 -17.05 -2.79 -10.86
C MET A 115 -17.33 -4.22 -11.30
N SER A 116 -17.46 -4.49 -12.62
CA SER A 116 -17.70 -5.85 -13.13
C SER A 116 -16.51 -6.77 -12.88
N ALA A 117 -15.29 -6.28 -13.15
CA ALA A 117 -14.06 -7.02 -12.88
C ALA A 117 -13.83 -7.21 -11.36
N LEU A 118 -14.12 -6.18 -10.56
CA LEU A 118 -14.03 -6.23 -9.10
C LEU A 118 -14.96 -7.30 -8.52
N MET A 119 -16.25 -7.29 -8.89
CA MET A 119 -17.24 -8.28 -8.44
C MET A 119 -16.79 -9.71 -8.79
N SER A 120 -16.34 -9.91 -10.02
CA SER A 120 -15.84 -11.20 -10.50
C SER A 120 -14.60 -11.66 -9.72
N HIS A 121 -13.69 -10.74 -9.41
CA HIS A 121 -12.48 -11.04 -8.64
C HIS A 121 -12.79 -11.39 -7.19
N ILE A 122 -13.63 -10.61 -6.52
CA ILE A 122 -14.10 -10.88 -5.16
C ILE A 122 -14.82 -12.23 -5.08
N ARG A 123 -15.65 -12.58 -6.08
CA ARG A 123 -16.31 -13.88 -6.15
C ARG A 123 -15.30 -15.03 -6.17
N ARG A 124 -14.24 -14.93 -6.99
CA ARG A 124 -13.17 -15.92 -7.03
C ARG A 124 -12.45 -16.05 -5.67
N LEU A 125 -12.17 -14.93 -5.00
CA LEU A 125 -11.55 -14.95 -3.66
C LEU A 125 -12.47 -15.59 -2.62
N TYR A 126 -13.79 -15.35 -2.71
CA TYR A 126 -14.79 -16.01 -1.87
C TYR A 126 -14.84 -17.52 -2.10
N GLU A 127 -14.85 -17.96 -3.35
CA GLU A 127 -14.85 -19.39 -3.70
C GLU A 127 -13.59 -20.12 -3.18
N GLN A 128 -12.43 -19.45 -3.22
CA GLN A 128 -11.18 -19.98 -2.68
C GLN A 128 -11.11 -19.96 -1.15
N SER A 129 -11.76 -18.98 -0.51
CA SER A 129 -11.65 -18.73 0.93
C SER A 129 -12.95 -18.14 1.49
N PRO A 130 -14.02 -18.95 1.61
CA PRO A 130 -15.36 -18.47 1.96
C PRO A 130 -15.46 -17.99 3.42
N ASN A 131 -14.59 -18.49 4.29
CA ASN A 131 -14.54 -18.10 5.72
C ASN A 131 -13.65 -16.88 5.97
N SER A 132 -13.10 -16.23 4.92
CA SER A 132 -12.30 -15.04 5.10
C SER A 132 -13.16 -13.88 5.60
N ARG A 133 -12.65 -13.14 6.59
CA ARG A 133 -13.32 -11.94 7.11
C ARG A 133 -13.21 -10.76 6.14
N TYR A 134 -12.15 -10.75 5.33
CA TYR A 134 -11.85 -9.70 4.37
C TYR A 134 -11.23 -10.28 3.09
N TYR A 135 -11.55 -9.65 1.97
CA TYR A 135 -10.94 -9.91 0.67
C TYR A 135 -10.02 -8.75 0.34
N ASN A 136 -8.70 -9.02 0.38
CA ASN A 136 -7.67 -8.03 0.07
C ASN A 136 -7.33 -8.07 -1.41
N ILE A 137 -7.28 -6.91 -2.04
CA ILE A 137 -7.09 -6.77 -3.48
C ILE A 137 -6.00 -5.74 -3.74
N ASP A 138 -5.00 -6.12 -4.54
CA ASP A 138 -3.95 -5.23 -5.02
C ASP A 138 -4.50 -4.30 -6.11
N VAL A 139 -4.46 -2.99 -5.84
CA VAL A 139 -5.07 -1.97 -6.69
C VAL A 139 -4.03 -1.30 -7.58
N LEU A 140 -2.90 -0.90 -7.01
CA LEU A 140 -1.78 -0.34 -7.77
C LEU A 140 -0.47 -0.52 -7.01
N LYS A 141 0.63 -0.46 -7.76
CA LYS A 141 2.00 -0.34 -7.24
C LYS A 141 2.57 0.99 -7.66
N TYR A 142 3.54 1.52 -6.92
CA TYR A 142 4.22 2.76 -7.26
C TYR A 142 5.67 2.76 -6.83
N GLN A 143 6.46 3.61 -7.48
CA GLN A 143 7.82 3.95 -7.08
C GLN A 143 7.82 5.42 -6.66
N MET A 144 8.37 5.74 -5.50
CA MET A 144 8.50 7.13 -5.07
C MET A 144 9.77 7.74 -5.63
N ARG A 145 9.68 9.03 -6.00
CA ARG A 145 10.85 9.83 -6.35
C ARG A 145 11.71 10.03 -5.10
N CYS A 146 12.90 9.44 -5.12
CA CYS A 146 13.85 9.58 -4.03
C CYS A 146 14.69 10.86 -4.20
N LEU A 147 14.98 11.53 -3.09
CA LEU A 147 15.91 12.65 -3.03
C LEU A 147 17.34 12.14 -3.18
N GLN A 148 18.24 13.03 -3.61
CA GLN A 148 19.65 12.69 -3.73
C GLN A 148 20.27 12.34 -2.37
N GLY A 149 21.10 11.30 -2.36
CA GLY A 149 21.78 10.80 -1.18
C GLY A 149 20.85 10.14 -0.16
N ALA A 150 21.20 10.21 1.12
CA ALA A 150 20.50 9.51 2.20
C ALA A 150 19.23 10.22 2.72
N LYS A 151 18.77 11.30 2.06
CA LYS A 151 17.66 12.13 2.57
C LYS A 151 16.29 11.44 2.52
N SER A 152 16.15 10.42 1.68
CA SER A 152 14.92 9.62 1.54
C SER A 152 14.95 8.34 2.38
N THR A 153 16.00 8.08 3.16
CA THR A 153 16.05 6.90 4.03
C THR A 153 15.52 7.23 5.42
N PRO A 154 14.66 6.37 6.01
CA PRO A 154 14.15 6.58 7.36
C PRO A 154 15.20 6.37 8.45
N LEU A 155 16.26 5.63 8.13
CA LEU A 155 17.39 5.37 9.00
C LEU A 155 18.66 5.50 8.17
N GLN A 156 19.51 6.46 8.50
CA GLN A 156 20.79 6.65 7.84
C GLN A 156 21.86 5.81 8.55
N LEU A 157 22.71 5.13 7.78
CA LEU A 157 23.74 4.26 8.33
C LEU A 157 25.12 4.63 7.80
N VAL A 158 26.11 4.60 8.68
CA VAL A 158 27.52 4.79 8.34
C VAL A 158 28.33 3.69 9.03
N SER A 159 29.05 2.90 8.25
CA SER A 159 29.91 1.82 8.77
C SER A 159 31.39 2.16 8.64
N TYR A 160 32.17 1.89 9.69
CA TYR A 160 33.61 2.02 9.72
C TYR A 160 34.25 0.67 10.01
N TRP A 161 35.29 0.33 9.26
CA TRP A 161 36.03 -0.90 9.39
C TRP A 161 37.49 -0.59 9.66
N LYS A 162 38.05 -1.21 10.71
CA LYS A 162 39.49 -1.22 10.96
C LYS A 162 39.94 -2.67 10.96
N CYS A 163 40.69 -3.06 9.92
CA CYS A 163 41.19 -4.41 9.77
C CYS A 163 42.70 -4.43 10.03
N GLU A 164 43.12 -5.16 11.06
CA GLU A 164 44.50 -5.44 11.43
C GLU A 164 44.79 -6.94 11.20
N PRO A 165 46.05 -7.39 11.15
CA PRO A 165 46.36 -8.79 10.85
C PRO A 165 45.72 -9.83 11.78
N GLN A 166 45.41 -9.45 13.02
CA GLN A 166 44.84 -10.34 14.03
C GLN A 166 43.46 -9.88 14.54
N THR A 167 43.01 -8.67 14.21
CA THR A 167 41.77 -8.11 14.75
C THR A 167 41.00 -7.33 13.69
N THR A 168 39.66 -7.39 13.76
CA THR A 168 38.78 -6.57 12.93
C THR A 168 37.81 -5.84 13.85
N SER A 169 37.82 -4.51 13.80
CA SER A 169 36.87 -3.66 14.53
C SER A 169 35.85 -3.08 13.57
N LEU A 170 34.58 -3.17 13.95
CA LEU A 170 33.43 -2.61 13.24
C LEU A 170 32.74 -1.57 14.12
N LYS A 171 32.50 -0.39 13.58
CA LYS A 171 31.62 0.64 14.17
C LYS A 171 30.51 0.97 13.19
N VAL A 172 29.27 1.05 13.67
CA VAL A 172 28.12 1.47 12.88
C VAL A 172 27.45 2.64 13.59
N ASP A 173 27.45 3.79 12.95
CA ASP A 173 26.72 4.97 13.38
C ASP A 173 25.37 5.02 12.65
N TYR A 174 24.32 5.44 13.35
CA TYR A 174 22.97 5.55 12.81
C TYR A 174 22.31 6.87 13.22
N LYS A 175 21.45 7.38 12.36
CA LYS A 175 20.68 8.62 12.56
C LYS A 175 19.26 8.49 12.02
#